data_AF-A0A6A4ZCK0-F1
#
_entry.id   AF-A0A6A4ZCK0-F1
#
_cell.length_a   1.000
_cell.length_b   1.000
_cell.length_c   1.000
_cell.angle_alpha   90.00
_cell.angle_beta   90.00
_cell.angle_gamma   90.00
#
_symmetry.space_group_name_H-M   'P 1'
#
loop_
_entity.id
_entity.type
_entity.pdbx_description
1 polymer ?
#
loop_
_entity_poly.entity_id
_entity_poly.type
_entity_poly.pdbx_seq_one_letter_code
_entity_poly.pdbx_strand_id
1 'polypeptide(L)'
;LPLLTSSNPQLGATGAVVTVREVQKGSFGSGNRLWVSFDPPTSDNGNPISGYGINWDTSNAFTAAPQRYVIQDPILLYYRQKVISLAPSLAWSRTLLPTSSTVQSISVGVNAFTLAFNGAATPTITAGITSLAQVQTWLSSLPTINGGVTVSPVVGLVTAGTSVAVTFSGQFGPLPLLVSSEALTTVGLVTTGVTNYRKEVLAFSCAGTAGTIQITVNGLSRTFNFNQLLSEVEAGLETMVGASAGSITVTTTSQAFMCVAVATPPQVVTITFHRTYGALGSAVTGTGGAVITASPTSTAGIYVTSTAAMSGTFRLAFQGATTPPLNSQMAAMDLRV
;
A
#
# COMPACT_ATOMS: atom_id res chain seq x y z
N LEU A 1 -26.45 -0.57 16.19
CA LEU A 1 -25.43 0.48 15.95
C LEU A 1 -25.99 1.53 15.00
N PRO A 2 -25.70 2.82 15.19
CA PRO A 2 -26.00 3.85 14.19
C PRO A 2 -25.26 3.56 12.87
N LEU A 3 -25.88 3.92 11.74
CA LEU A 3 -25.21 3.94 10.44
C LEU A 3 -24.10 5.01 10.43
N LEU A 4 -23.02 4.79 9.68
CA LEU A 4 -22.03 5.85 9.44
C LEU A 4 -22.70 7.06 8.81
N THR A 5 -22.39 8.23 9.35
CA THR A 5 -22.78 9.52 8.76
C THR A 5 -21.68 9.98 7.81
N SER A 6 -21.97 9.92 6.51
CA SER A 6 -21.07 10.44 5.48
C SER A 6 -21.15 11.96 5.38
N SER A 7 -20.01 12.65 5.30
CA SER A 7 -19.96 14.06 4.94
C SER A 7 -19.28 14.23 3.57
N ASN A 8 -19.80 15.18 2.77
CA ASN A 8 -19.32 15.47 1.41
C ASN A 8 -18.64 16.86 1.21
N PRO A 9 -18.13 17.59 2.23
CA PRO A 9 -17.67 18.98 2.04
C PRO A 9 -16.44 19.14 1.14
N GLN A 10 -15.79 18.04 0.73
CA GLN A 10 -14.65 18.02 -0.18
C GLN A 10 -14.95 17.30 -1.51
N LEU A 11 -16.21 16.91 -1.77
CA LEU A 11 -16.66 16.34 -3.05
C LEU A 11 -17.16 17.46 -3.98
N GLY A 12 -16.23 18.09 -4.70
CA GLY A 12 -16.51 19.17 -5.65
C GLY A 12 -17.12 18.70 -6.98
N ALA A 13 -18.36 18.22 -6.97
CA ALA A 13 -19.10 17.87 -8.19
C ALA A 13 -20.62 18.01 -8.03
N THR A 14 -21.31 18.40 -9.11
CA THR A 14 -22.78 18.44 -9.18
C THR A 14 -23.34 17.03 -9.02
N GLY A 15 -24.14 16.80 -7.97
CA GLY A 15 -24.78 15.50 -7.70
C GLY A 15 -23.95 14.51 -6.87
N ALA A 16 -22.91 14.97 -6.16
CA ALA A 16 -22.12 14.10 -5.28
C ALA A 16 -22.91 13.61 -4.06
N VAL A 17 -23.18 12.29 -4.00
CA VAL A 17 -23.91 11.63 -2.91
C VAL A 17 -23.12 10.43 -2.40
N VAL A 18 -23.07 10.25 -1.08
CA VAL A 18 -22.60 9.03 -0.43
C VAL A 18 -23.81 8.33 0.17
N THR A 19 -23.92 7.02 -0.03
CA THR A 19 -25.03 6.22 0.52
C THR A 19 -24.49 5.09 1.39
N VAL A 20 -25.20 4.82 2.49
CA VAL A 20 -24.92 3.70 3.39
C VAL A 20 -26.16 2.83 3.44
N ARG A 21 -26.01 1.54 3.10
CA ARG A 21 -27.12 0.59 3.01
C ARG A 21 -26.76 -0.74 3.66
N GLU A 22 -27.68 -1.25 4.48
CA GLU A 22 -27.66 -2.60 5.04
C GLU A 22 -28.08 -3.63 3.98
N VAL A 23 -27.42 -4.79 3.93
CA VAL A 23 -27.43 -5.66 2.72
C VAL A 23 -28.19 -6.99 2.89
N GLN A 24 -28.41 -7.53 4.10
CA GLN A 24 -29.04 -8.85 4.25
C GLN A 24 -29.73 -9.11 5.61
N LYS A 25 -30.92 -9.73 5.59
CA LYS A 25 -31.51 -10.52 6.69
C LYS A 25 -32.27 -11.76 6.14
N GLY A 26 -31.96 -12.95 6.66
CA GLY A 26 -32.82 -14.15 6.71
C GLY A 26 -33.09 -14.97 5.43
N SER A 27 -33.26 -16.30 5.59
CA SER A 27 -33.93 -17.22 4.64
C SER A 27 -34.49 -18.47 5.36
N PHE A 28 -35.34 -19.25 4.68
CA PHE A 28 -36.25 -20.27 5.25
C PHE A 28 -35.61 -21.44 6.03
N GLY A 29 -36.32 -21.92 7.07
CA GLY A 29 -35.98 -23.10 7.87
C GLY A 29 -36.57 -24.43 7.35
N SER A 30 -35.99 -25.53 7.81
CA SER A 30 -36.39 -26.92 7.52
C SER A 30 -36.18 -27.79 8.77
N GLY A 31 -36.99 -28.84 8.95
CA GLY A 31 -37.30 -29.47 10.24
C GLY A 31 -36.14 -29.99 11.12
N ASN A 32 -34.92 -30.09 10.60
CA ASN A 32 -33.73 -30.50 11.36
C ASN A 32 -32.73 -29.34 11.60
N ARG A 33 -33.12 -28.09 11.33
CA ARG A 33 -32.28 -26.89 11.44
C ARG A 33 -33.06 -25.69 11.98
N LEU A 34 -32.69 -25.22 13.16
CA LEU A 34 -33.15 -23.95 13.70
C LEU A 34 -32.29 -22.81 13.11
N TRP A 35 -32.88 -21.99 12.25
CA TRP A 35 -32.26 -20.75 11.80
C TRP A 35 -32.62 -19.65 12.80
N VAL A 36 -31.60 -19.09 13.45
CA VAL A 36 -31.78 -17.99 14.41
C VAL A 36 -31.34 -16.69 13.75
N SER A 37 -32.24 -15.72 13.71
CA SER A 37 -31.95 -14.34 13.35
C SER A 37 -32.20 -13.49 14.59
N PHE A 38 -31.20 -12.73 15.02
CA PHE A 38 -31.28 -11.81 16.14
C PHE A 38 -30.66 -10.48 15.73
N ASP A 39 -31.16 -9.39 16.30
CA ASP A 39 -30.50 -8.10 16.23
C ASP A 39 -29.47 -7.97 17.37
N PRO A 40 -28.35 -7.28 17.15
CA PRO A 40 -27.41 -6.98 18.23
C PRO A 40 -28.11 -6.14 19.31
N PRO A 41 -27.73 -6.27 20.60
CA PRO A 41 -28.26 -5.46 21.68
C PRO A 41 -28.28 -3.96 21.36
N THR A 42 -29.31 -3.26 21.81
CA THR A 42 -29.46 -1.81 21.62
C THR A 42 -28.41 -1.00 22.39
N SER A 43 -27.78 -1.59 23.40
CA SER A 43 -26.62 -1.09 24.13
C SER A 43 -25.65 -2.24 24.41
N ASP A 44 -24.35 -1.99 24.24
CA ASP A 44 -23.24 -2.84 24.68
C ASP A 44 -22.70 -2.43 26.07
N ASN A 45 -23.29 -1.40 26.67
CA ASN A 45 -22.87 -0.75 27.91
C ASN A 45 -21.39 -0.31 27.90
N GLY A 46 -20.85 -0.01 26.71
CA GLY A 46 -19.48 0.50 26.52
C GLY A 46 -18.38 -0.55 26.45
N ASN A 47 -18.70 -1.86 26.44
CA ASN A 47 -17.71 -2.93 26.34
C ASN A 47 -17.83 -3.71 25.02
N PRO A 48 -16.72 -4.13 24.37
CA PRO A 48 -16.77 -4.94 23.16
C PRO A 48 -17.53 -6.26 23.35
N ILE A 49 -18.45 -6.57 22.44
CA ILE A 49 -19.18 -7.84 22.43
C ILE A 49 -18.21 -8.97 22.05
N SER A 50 -18.02 -9.94 22.96
CA SER A 50 -17.09 -11.07 22.80
C SER A 50 -17.74 -12.36 22.26
N GLY A 51 -19.07 -12.36 22.10
CA GLY A 51 -19.85 -13.50 21.63
C GLY A 51 -21.36 -13.26 21.77
N TYR A 52 -22.16 -13.93 20.95
CA TYR A 52 -23.62 -14.03 21.14
C TYR A 52 -23.98 -15.42 21.64
N GLY A 53 -24.68 -15.50 22.77
CA GLY A 53 -25.15 -16.76 23.34
C GLY A 53 -26.57 -17.10 22.89
N ILE A 54 -26.76 -18.27 22.29
CA ILE A 54 -28.08 -18.85 22.03
C ILE A 54 -28.27 -20.00 23.03
N ASN A 55 -29.31 -19.91 23.85
CA ASN A 55 -29.70 -20.97 24.78
C ASN A 55 -31.02 -21.60 24.32
N TRP A 56 -31.17 -22.92 24.47
CA TRP A 56 -32.44 -23.62 24.25
C TRP A 56 -32.62 -24.76 25.25
N ASP A 57 -33.87 -25.02 25.62
CA ASP A 57 -34.27 -26.03 26.60
C ASP A 57 -35.64 -26.61 26.16
N THR A 58 -35.97 -27.82 26.59
CA THR A 58 -37.30 -28.43 26.37
C THR A 58 -38.34 -28.00 27.40
N SER A 59 -37.92 -27.27 28.44
CA SER A 59 -38.75 -26.70 29.48
C SER A 59 -38.88 -25.18 29.32
N ASN A 60 -40.10 -24.67 29.51
CA ASN A 60 -40.40 -23.23 29.45
C ASN A 60 -39.71 -22.42 30.58
N ALA A 61 -39.14 -23.11 31.58
CA ALA A 61 -38.42 -22.51 32.70
C ALA A 61 -36.88 -22.61 32.58
N PHE A 62 -36.35 -23.21 31.50
CA PHE A 62 -34.91 -23.46 31.31
C PHE A 62 -34.24 -24.27 32.44
N THR A 63 -34.95 -25.30 32.93
CA THR A 63 -34.53 -26.15 34.06
C THR A 63 -34.19 -27.59 33.69
N ALA A 64 -34.38 -28.01 32.43
CA ALA A 64 -34.28 -29.43 32.02
C ALA A 64 -32.97 -29.79 31.30
N ALA A 65 -31.88 -29.11 31.68
CA ALA A 65 -30.54 -29.10 31.06
C ALA A 65 -30.44 -28.20 29.80
N PRO A 66 -30.48 -26.85 29.99
CA PRO A 66 -30.42 -25.90 28.89
C PRO A 66 -29.10 -26.03 28.13
N GLN A 67 -29.23 -26.21 26.81
CA GLN A 67 -28.10 -26.22 25.89
C GLN A 67 -27.72 -24.79 25.54
N ARG A 68 -26.42 -24.56 25.31
CA ARG A 68 -25.88 -23.26 24.93
C ARG A 68 -24.92 -23.39 23.77
N TYR A 69 -25.08 -22.51 22.78
CA TYR A 69 -24.13 -22.26 21.71
C TYR A 69 -23.63 -20.82 21.80
N VAL A 70 -22.33 -20.60 21.59
CA VAL A 70 -21.73 -19.26 21.55
C VAL A 70 -21.23 -18.98 20.14
N ILE A 71 -21.84 -17.99 19.49
CA ILE A 71 -21.41 -17.46 18.21
C ILE A 71 -20.26 -16.48 18.47
N GLN A 72 -19.06 -16.85 18.02
CA GLN A 72 -17.86 -15.99 18.03
C GLN A 72 -17.39 -15.63 16.61
N ASP A 73 -18.28 -15.74 15.62
CA ASP A 73 -17.95 -15.43 14.22
C ASP A 73 -17.53 -13.94 14.10
N PRO A 74 -16.30 -13.64 13.65
CA PRO A 74 -15.84 -12.27 13.44
C PRO A 74 -16.76 -11.43 12.56
N ILE A 75 -17.52 -12.03 11.64
CA ILE A 75 -18.45 -11.32 10.75
C ILE A 75 -19.73 -10.89 11.50
N LEU A 76 -20.14 -11.61 12.55
CA LEU A 76 -21.22 -11.21 13.44
C LEU A 76 -20.75 -10.27 14.57
N LEU A 77 -19.51 -10.42 15.03
CA LEU A 77 -18.92 -9.53 16.06
C LEU A 77 -18.49 -8.17 15.49
N TYR A 78 -18.06 -8.11 14.22
CA TYR A 78 -17.61 -6.88 13.57
C TYR A 78 -18.58 -6.45 12.46
N TYR A 79 -19.35 -5.41 12.72
CA TYR A 79 -20.34 -4.88 11.78
C TYR A 79 -19.67 -4.32 10.51
N ARG A 80 -19.79 -5.04 9.39
CA ARG A 80 -19.15 -4.67 8.11
C ARG A 80 -19.95 -3.59 7.38
N GLN A 81 -19.59 -2.32 7.58
CA GLN A 81 -20.13 -1.21 6.81
C GLN A 81 -19.49 -1.13 5.41
N LYS A 82 -20.30 -1.32 4.37
CA LYS A 82 -19.91 -1.05 2.99
C LYS A 82 -20.25 0.40 2.65
N VAL A 83 -19.24 1.27 2.61
CA VAL A 83 -19.37 2.63 2.07
C VAL A 83 -19.26 2.55 0.54
N ILE A 84 -20.19 3.20 -0.16
CA ILE A 84 -20.13 3.37 -1.61
C ILE A 84 -20.21 4.87 -1.90
N SER A 85 -19.10 5.45 -2.38
CA SER A 85 -19.09 6.76 -3.01
C SER A 85 -19.48 6.64 -4.48
N LEU A 86 -20.30 7.57 -4.95
CA LEU A 86 -20.69 7.68 -6.35
C LEU A 86 -20.60 9.16 -6.75
N ALA A 87 -19.84 9.44 -7.80
CA ALA A 87 -19.83 10.73 -8.47
C ALA A 87 -19.71 10.50 -9.99
N PRO A 88 -20.47 11.25 -10.82
CA PRO A 88 -20.30 11.21 -12.27
C PRO A 88 -18.96 11.89 -12.62
N SER A 89 -17.91 11.09 -12.71
CA SER A 89 -16.67 11.52 -13.35
C SER A 89 -16.82 11.34 -14.87
N LEU A 90 -16.27 12.28 -15.64
CA LEU A 90 -16.24 12.21 -17.10
C LEU A 90 -15.65 10.86 -17.53
N ALA A 91 -16.48 9.96 -18.14
CA ALA A 91 -16.30 8.70 -18.95
C ALA A 91 -16.03 7.26 -18.35
N TRP A 92 -14.77 6.78 -18.35
CA TRP A 92 -14.17 5.44 -18.06
C TRP A 92 -14.19 4.38 -19.15
N SER A 93 -13.12 3.56 -19.15
CA SER A 93 -13.19 2.21 -19.71
C SER A 93 -13.99 1.32 -18.75
N ARG A 94 -14.83 0.43 -19.31
CA ARG A 94 -15.59 -0.57 -18.57
C ARG A 94 -14.72 -1.66 -17.91
N THR A 95 -13.40 -1.63 -18.09
CA THR A 95 -12.51 -2.76 -17.80
C THR A 95 -11.39 -2.34 -16.85
N LEU A 96 -11.57 -2.64 -15.57
CA LEU A 96 -10.48 -2.65 -14.58
C LEU A 96 -9.53 -3.82 -14.90
N LEU A 97 -8.23 -3.58 -15.04
CA LEU A 97 -7.28 -4.70 -15.16
C LEU A 97 -7.19 -5.43 -13.81
N PRO A 98 -7.27 -6.77 -13.77
CA PRO A 98 -7.05 -7.51 -12.53
C PRO A 98 -5.60 -7.31 -12.08
N THR A 99 -5.40 -6.83 -10.85
CA THR A 99 -4.07 -6.66 -10.26
C THR A 99 -3.37 -8.00 -10.15
N SER A 100 -2.13 -8.08 -10.63
CA SER A 100 -1.27 -9.26 -10.51
C SER A 100 0.10 -8.88 -9.96
N SER A 101 0.67 -9.76 -9.15
CA SER A 101 2.06 -9.65 -8.71
C SER A 101 3.04 -9.94 -9.84
N THR A 102 4.19 -9.26 -9.85
CA THR A 102 5.32 -9.70 -10.67
C THR A 102 5.86 -11.02 -10.09
N VAL A 103 6.02 -12.03 -10.94
CA VAL A 103 6.65 -13.32 -10.60
C VAL A 103 7.91 -13.49 -11.45
N GLN A 104 9.02 -13.79 -10.79
CA GLN A 104 10.31 -14.06 -11.41
C GLN A 104 10.77 -15.47 -11.04
N SER A 105 11.51 -16.12 -11.92
CA SER A 105 12.19 -17.40 -11.66
C SER A 105 13.68 -17.16 -11.47
N ILE A 106 14.29 -17.91 -10.57
CA ILE A 106 15.73 -17.94 -10.34
C ILE A 106 16.18 -19.37 -10.65
N SER A 107 16.93 -19.55 -11.73
CA SER A 107 17.64 -20.79 -11.99
C SER A 107 18.95 -20.75 -11.19
N VAL A 108 19.12 -21.68 -10.25
CA VAL A 108 20.21 -21.64 -9.26
C VAL A 108 21.47 -22.29 -9.83
N GLY A 109 22.55 -21.52 -9.95
CA GLY A 109 23.87 -22.01 -10.34
C GLY A 109 24.58 -22.81 -9.25
N VAL A 110 25.81 -23.25 -9.54
CA VAL A 110 26.65 -24.03 -8.60
C VAL A 110 27.44 -23.16 -7.61
N ASN A 111 27.66 -21.88 -7.95
CA ASN A 111 28.42 -20.93 -7.13
C ASN A 111 27.54 -20.25 -6.08
N ALA A 112 28.17 -19.69 -5.05
CA ALA A 112 27.49 -18.78 -4.13
C ALA A 112 27.26 -17.40 -4.81
N PHE A 113 26.10 -16.79 -4.59
CA PHE A 113 25.66 -15.59 -5.30
C PHE A 113 24.93 -14.61 -4.39
N THR A 114 24.76 -13.36 -4.81
CA THR A 114 23.77 -12.44 -4.24
C THR A 114 22.64 -12.17 -5.24
N LEU A 115 21.52 -11.68 -4.74
CA LEU A 115 20.42 -11.13 -5.56
C LEU A 115 20.27 -9.65 -5.24
N ALA A 116 20.24 -8.81 -6.26
CA ALA A 116 20.02 -7.38 -6.12
C ALA A 116 18.70 -6.93 -6.75
N PHE A 117 17.96 -6.10 -6.02
CA PHE A 117 16.78 -5.39 -6.53
C PHE A 117 17.02 -3.89 -6.44
N ASN A 118 17.02 -3.21 -7.59
CA ASN A 118 17.45 -1.82 -7.73
C ASN A 118 18.75 -1.56 -6.94
N GLY A 119 19.86 -2.24 -7.25
CA GLY A 119 21.16 -1.97 -6.60
C GLY A 119 21.30 -2.29 -5.09
N ALA A 120 20.23 -2.61 -4.36
CA ALA A 120 20.33 -3.16 -3.01
C ALA A 120 20.43 -4.69 -3.10
N ALA A 121 21.48 -5.27 -2.54
CA ALA A 121 21.80 -6.70 -2.64
C ALA A 121 21.53 -7.46 -1.33
N THR A 122 21.12 -8.73 -1.45
CA THR A 122 21.07 -9.66 -0.33
C THR A 122 22.48 -10.00 0.19
N PRO A 123 22.60 -10.55 1.42
CA PRO A 123 23.76 -11.34 1.79
C PRO A 123 24.02 -12.49 0.82
N THR A 124 25.20 -13.09 0.90
CA THR A 124 25.61 -14.25 0.08
C THR A 124 24.70 -15.45 0.33
N ILE A 125 24.10 -15.93 -0.76
CA ILE A 125 23.29 -17.14 -0.85
C ILE A 125 24.20 -18.26 -1.35
N THR A 126 24.32 -19.34 -0.58
CA THR A 126 25.15 -20.51 -0.93
C THR A 126 24.27 -21.74 -1.07
N ALA A 127 24.32 -22.40 -2.23
CA ALA A 127 23.60 -23.63 -2.48
C ALA A 127 24.01 -24.73 -1.48
N GLY A 128 23.03 -25.50 -1.00
CA GLY A 128 23.22 -26.51 0.04
C GLY A 128 23.40 -25.97 1.47
N ILE A 129 23.39 -24.65 1.67
CA ILE A 129 23.56 -24.02 3.00
C ILE A 129 22.44 -23.04 3.32
N THR A 130 22.14 -22.10 2.43
CA THR A 130 21.10 -21.08 2.66
C THR A 130 19.71 -21.69 2.49
N SER A 131 18.83 -21.48 3.47
CA SER A 131 17.42 -21.90 3.36
C SER A 131 16.60 -20.94 2.50
N LEU A 132 15.57 -21.46 1.82
CA LEU A 132 14.68 -20.67 0.98
C LEU A 132 13.88 -19.63 1.80
N ALA A 133 13.57 -19.94 3.06
CA ALA A 133 13.00 -19.02 4.03
C ALA A 133 13.94 -17.85 4.39
N GLN A 134 15.26 -18.08 4.48
CA GLN A 134 16.25 -17.01 4.66
C GLN A 134 16.33 -16.12 3.41
N VAL A 135 16.30 -16.70 2.21
CA VAL A 135 16.25 -15.92 0.95
C VAL A 135 15.01 -15.02 0.92
N GLN A 136 13.83 -15.54 1.31
CA GLN A 136 12.61 -14.74 1.42
C GLN A 136 12.75 -13.58 2.42
N THR A 137 13.33 -13.86 3.60
CA THR A 137 13.59 -12.84 4.62
C THR A 137 14.54 -11.76 4.11
N TRP A 138 15.66 -12.14 3.49
CA TRP A 138 16.66 -11.20 2.98
C TRP A 138 16.08 -10.32 1.88
N LEU A 139 15.41 -10.90 0.88
CA LEU A 139 14.73 -10.13 -0.17
C LEU A 139 13.65 -9.21 0.41
N SER A 140 12.82 -9.69 1.35
CA SER A 140 11.79 -8.87 2.00
C SER A 140 12.34 -7.78 2.92
N SER A 141 13.63 -7.87 3.31
CA SER A 141 14.34 -6.86 4.08
C SER A 141 15.11 -5.84 3.23
N LEU A 142 15.16 -6.01 1.90
CA LEU A 142 15.80 -5.03 1.03
C LEU A 142 15.02 -3.70 1.07
N PRO A 143 15.67 -2.56 1.31
CA PRO A 143 15.00 -1.26 1.42
C PRO A 143 14.35 -0.79 0.10
N THR A 144 14.65 -1.47 -1.01
CA THR A 144 14.08 -1.25 -2.34
C THR A 144 12.84 -2.10 -2.61
N ILE A 145 12.48 -3.05 -1.74
CA ILE A 145 11.32 -3.94 -1.86
C ILE A 145 10.26 -3.58 -0.83
N ASN A 146 9.18 -2.93 -1.29
CA ASN A 146 8.07 -2.51 -0.43
C ASN A 146 7.01 -3.62 -0.31
N GLY A 147 6.60 -3.93 0.93
CA GLY A 147 5.58 -4.95 1.24
C GLY A 147 5.98 -6.39 0.88
N GLY A 148 7.29 -6.64 0.78
CA GLY A 148 7.89 -7.98 0.79
C GLY A 148 7.80 -8.79 -0.49
N VAL A 149 8.36 -10.00 -0.41
CA VAL A 149 8.25 -11.07 -1.41
C VAL A 149 7.84 -12.38 -0.76
N THR A 150 7.29 -13.28 -1.58
CA THR A 150 7.17 -14.70 -1.24
C THR A 150 8.04 -15.54 -2.17
N VAL A 151 8.71 -16.54 -1.59
CA VAL A 151 9.60 -17.47 -2.30
C VAL A 151 8.90 -18.82 -2.37
N SER A 152 8.89 -19.46 -3.54
CA SER A 152 8.24 -20.76 -3.76
C SER A 152 9.21 -21.75 -4.43
N PRO A 153 9.48 -22.92 -3.81
CA PRO A 153 9.06 -23.30 -2.46
C PRO A 153 9.75 -22.45 -1.36
N VAL A 154 9.06 -22.23 -0.24
CA VAL A 154 9.64 -21.50 0.92
C VAL A 154 10.44 -22.41 1.87
N VAL A 155 10.19 -23.72 1.81
CA VAL A 155 10.82 -24.75 2.66
C VAL A 155 11.96 -25.44 1.93
N GLY A 156 13.00 -25.83 2.68
CA GLY A 156 14.19 -26.48 2.16
C GLY A 156 15.36 -25.52 1.91
N LEU A 157 16.40 -26.04 1.25
CA LEU A 157 17.64 -25.34 0.95
C LEU A 157 17.68 -24.90 -0.52
N VAL A 158 18.32 -23.77 -0.78
CA VAL A 158 18.70 -23.36 -2.13
C VAL A 158 19.57 -24.47 -2.72
N THR A 159 19.18 -25.04 -3.86
CA THR A 159 19.83 -26.23 -4.43
C THR A 159 20.24 -25.95 -5.88
N ALA A 160 21.50 -26.20 -6.22
CA ALA A 160 22.02 -25.98 -7.57
C ALA A 160 21.25 -26.83 -8.61
N GLY A 161 21.01 -26.26 -9.79
CA GLY A 161 20.23 -26.90 -10.85
C GLY A 161 18.72 -26.89 -10.64
N THR A 162 18.21 -26.27 -9.55
CA THR A 162 16.77 -26.09 -9.32
C THR A 162 16.30 -24.69 -9.73
N SER A 163 14.99 -24.54 -9.93
CA SER A 163 14.34 -23.26 -10.19
C SER A 163 13.46 -22.86 -9.02
N VAL A 164 13.59 -21.62 -8.56
CA VAL A 164 12.84 -21.03 -7.44
C VAL A 164 12.04 -19.84 -7.95
N ALA A 165 10.76 -19.73 -7.59
CA ALA A 165 9.94 -18.58 -7.94
C ALA A 165 9.96 -17.52 -6.83
N VAL A 166 10.08 -16.24 -7.21
CA VAL A 166 9.94 -15.08 -6.33
C VAL A 166 8.75 -14.26 -6.80
N THR A 167 7.76 -14.11 -5.93
CA THR A 167 6.55 -13.30 -6.17
C THR A 167 6.61 -12.04 -5.33
N PHE A 168 6.53 -10.87 -5.96
CA PHE A 168 6.50 -9.58 -5.26
C PHE A 168 5.11 -9.32 -4.70
N SER A 169 4.95 -9.40 -3.39
CA SER A 169 3.64 -9.37 -2.73
C SER A 169 3.12 -7.96 -2.45
N GLY A 170 4.02 -6.97 -2.32
CA GLY A 170 3.66 -5.58 -1.99
C GLY A 170 3.96 -4.54 -3.07
N GLN A 171 4.80 -4.86 -4.06
CA GLN A 171 5.07 -4.00 -5.21
C GLN A 171 4.27 -4.49 -6.42
N PHE A 172 3.24 -3.71 -6.78
CA PHE A 172 2.35 -4.04 -7.90
C PHE A 172 2.79 -3.36 -9.22
N GLY A 173 2.28 -3.92 -10.33
CA GLY A 173 2.67 -3.51 -11.68
C GLY A 173 4.01 -4.11 -12.12
N PRO A 174 4.52 -3.70 -13.30
CA PRO A 174 5.79 -4.20 -13.82
C PRO A 174 6.95 -3.77 -12.91
N LEU A 175 7.86 -4.70 -12.65
CA LEU A 175 9.09 -4.51 -11.89
C LEU A 175 10.30 -5.00 -12.71
N PRO A 176 11.48 -4.41 -12.52
CA PRO A 176 12.72 -4.92 -13.11
C PRO A 176 13.07 -6.31 -12.56
N LEU A 177 13.87 -7.05 -13.32
CA LEU A 177 14.40 -8.34 -12.86
C LEU A 177 15.37 -8.15 -11.69
N LEU A 178 15.37 -9.12 -10.77
CA LEU A 178 16.48 -9.31 -9.84
C LEU A 178 17.77 -9.55 -10.66
N VAL A 179 18.87 -8.94 -10.22
CA VAL A 179 20.19 -9.13 -10.82
C VAL A 179 20.96 -10.10 -9.92
N SER A 180 21.48 -11.19 -10.47
CA SER A 180 22.43 -12.04 -9.74
C SER A 180 23.86 -11.54 -9.89
N SER A 181 24.69 -11.75 -8.87
CA SER A 181 26.14 -11.55 -8.99
C SER A 181 26.84 -12.62 -9.83
N GLU A 182 26.21 -13.79 -10.04
CA GLU A 182 26.81 -14.95 -10.69
C GLU A 182 26.17 -15.25 -12.05
N ALA A 183 27.00 -15.39 -13.09
CA ALA A 183 26.52 -15.62 -14.46
C ALA A 183 25.76 -16.96 -14.65
N LEU A 184 26.03 -17.96 -13.79
CA LEU A 184 25.34 -19.25 -13.82
C LEU A 184 24.01 -19.25 -13.02
N THR A 185 23.71 -18.19 -12.28
CA THR A 185 22.44 -18.03 -11.56
C THR A 185 21.58 -17.00 -12.29
N THR A 186 20.74 -17.48 -13.21
CA THR A 186 19.96 -16.60 -14.10
C THR A 186 18.57 -16.29 -13.54
N VAL A 187 18.14 -15.04 -13.71
CA VAL A 187 16.79 -14.60 -13.33
C VAL A 187 15.95 -14.39 -14.60
N GLY A 188 14.76 -15.00 -14.64
CA GLY A 188 13.80 -14.88 -15.74
C GLY A 188 12.46 -14.29 -15.27
N LEU A 189 11.73 -13.64 -16.19
CA LEU A 189 10.37 -13.18 -15.92
C LEU A 189 9.37 -14.32 -16.18
N VAL A 190 8.54 -14.65 -15.18
CA VAL A 190 7.47 -15.66 -15.30
C VAL A 190 6.12 -14.99 -15.51
N THR A 191 5.87 -13.87 -14.82
CA THR A 191 4.64 -13.10 -14.94
C THR A 191 4.94 -11.63 -14.72
N THR A 192 4.60 -10.80 -15.70
CA THR A 192 4.61 -9.34 -15.54
C THR A 192 3.50 -8.94 -14.58
N GLY A 193 3.85 -8.22 -13.51
CA GLY A 193 2.84 -7.66 -12.60
C GLY A 193 2.00 -6.59 -13.30
N VAL A 194 0.73 -6.52 -12.93
CA VAL A 194 -0.24 -5.56 -13.48
C VAL A 194 -0.86 -4.78 -12.33
N THR A 195 -0.96 -3.47 -12.50
CA THR A 195 -1.76 -2.60 -11.63
C THR A 195 -2.32 -1.44 -12.43
N ASN A 196 -3.49 -0.96 -12.04
CA ASN A 196 -4.07 0.27 -12.58
C ASN A 196 -3.44 1.52 -11.92
N TYR A 197 -2.85 1.36 -10.72
CA TYR A 197 -2.28 2.44 -9.93
C TYR A 197 -1.02 2.02 -9.15
N ARG A 198 0.00 2.88 -9.14
CA ARG A 198 1.13 2.88 -8.20
C ARG A 198 1.54 4.33 -7.92
N LYS A 199 1.76 4.68 -6.65
CA LYS A 199 2.30 5.99 -6.25
C LYS A 199 3.65 6.23 -6.92
N GLU A 200 3.91 7.47 -7.32
CA GLU A 200 5.25 7.88 -7.72
C GLU A 200 6.07 8.26 -6.47
N VAL A 201 7.31 7.80 -6.45
CA VAL A 201 8.30 8.10 -5.41
C VAL A 201 9.58 8.54 -6.11
N LEU A 202 10.02 9.76 -5.83
CA LEU A 202 11.32 10.26 -6.26
C LEU A 202 12.25 10.29 -5.04
N ALA A 203 13.35 9.55 -5.09
CA ALA A 203 14.27 9.44 -3.97
C ALA A 203 15.72 9.69 -4.42
N PHE A 204 16.47 10.45 -3.63
CA PHE A 204 17.85 10.84 -3.93
C PHE A 204 18.57 11.30 -2.66
N SER A 205 19.90 11.23 -2.65
CA SER A 205 20.71 11.92 -1.65
C SER A 205 21.35 13.16 -2.28
N CYS A 206 21.40 14.29 -1.56
CA CYS A 206 22.14 15.47 -1.99
C CYS A 206 23.31 15.80 -1.05
N ALA A 207 24.50 16.00 -1.62
CA ALA A 207 25.66 16.56 -0.93
C ALA A 207 26.05 17.91 -1.56
N GLY A 208 26.28 18.93 -0.74
CA GLY A 208 26.70 20.26 -1.18
C GLY A 208 26.52 21.34 -0.12
N THR A 209 27.31 22.41 -0.22
CA THR A 209 27.24 23.61 0.64
C THR A 209 26.92 24.89 -0.13
N ALA A 210 26.53 24.75 -1.41
CA ALA A 210 26.16 25.82 -2.32
C ALA A 210 25.31 25.24 -3.47
N GLY A 211 24.71 26.13 -4.26
CA GLY A 211 23.97 25.76 -5.47
C GLY A 211 22.48 25.59 -5.27
N THR A 212 21.85 25.01 -6.30
CA THR A 212 20.39 24.85 -6.38
C THR A 212 20.01 23.46 -6.87
N ILE A 213 18.77 23.09 -6.56
CA ILE A 213 18.18 21.80 -6.89
C ILE A 213 16.90 22.08 -7.66
N GLN A 214 16.82 21.60 -8.89
CA GLN A 214 15.61 21.65 -9.69
C GLN A 214 14.90 20.30 -9.56
N ILE A 215 13.62 20.36 -9.20
CA ILE A 215 12.73 19.19 -9.20
C ILE A 215 11.73 19.39 -10.33
N THR A 216 11.65 18.41 -11.22
CA THR A 216 10.69 18.36 -12.33
C THR A 216 9.59 17.37 -11.97
N VAL A 217 8.33 17.72 -12.21
CA VAL A 217 7.14 16.88 -12.00
C VAL A 217 6.11 17.26 -13.07
N ASN A 218 5.61 16.29 -13.85
CA ASN A 218 4.66 16.53 -14.93
C ASN A 218 5.13 17.57 -15.97
N GLY A 219 6.45 17.60 -16.24
CA GLY A 219 7.08 18.63 -17.09
C GLY A 219 7.21 20.02 -16.47
N LEU A 220 6.52 20.32 -15.36
CA LEU A 220 6.71 21.54 -14.57
C LEU A 220 8.01 21.41 -13.76
N SER A 221 8.74 22.50 -13.58
CA SER A 221 9.98 22.54 -12.80
C SER A 221 9.94 23.62 -11.73
N ARG A 222 10.47 23.31 -10.54
CA ARG A 222 10.71 24.29 -9.48
C ARG A 222 12.12 24.14 -8.93
N THR A 223 12.78 25.27 -8.76
CA THR A 223 14.15 25.36 -8.24
C THR A 223 14.12 25.76 -6.77
N PHE A 224 14.91 25.06 -5.97
CA PHE A 224 15.10 25.27 -4.53
C PHE A 224 16.58 25.51 -4.23
N ASN A 225 16.90 26.20 -3.13
CA ASN A 225 18.28 26.33 -2.68
C ASN A 225 18.79 25.01 -2.08
N PHE A 226 20.11 24.77 -2.10
CA PHE A 226 20.70 23.57 -1.50
C PHE A 226 20.31 23.37 -0.02
N ASN A 227 20.11 24.47 0.72
CA ASN A 227 19.75 24.51 2.14
C ASN A 227 18.25 24.78 2.38
N GLN A 228 17.37 24.53 1.42
CA GLN A 228 15.92 24.65 1.64
C GLN A 228 15.44 23.64 2.70
N LEU A 229 14.53 24.03 3.60
CA LEU A 229 13.87 23.09 4.52
C LEU A 229 12.97 22.13 3.74
N LEU A 230 12.92 20.86 4.13
CA LEU A 230 12.11 19.85 3.42
C LEU A 230 10.60 20.20 3.41
N SER A 231 10.09 20.83 4.46
CA SER A 231 8.70 21.31 4.53
C SER A 231 8.39 22.45 3.55
N GLU A 232 9.37 23.29 3.23
CA GLU A 232 9.22 24.35 2.23
C GLU A 232 9.30 23.79 0.80
N VAL A 233 10.06 22.71 0.62
CA VAL A 233 10.09 21.94 -0.64
C VAL A 233 8.75 21.25 -0.87
N GLU A 234 8.17 20.64 0.16
CA GLU A 234 6.83 20.04 0.13
C GLU A 234 5.78 21.07 -0.31
N ALA A 235 5.60 22.16 0.44
CA ALA A 235 4.66 23.23 0.10
C ALA A 235 4.95 23.87 -1.27
N GLY A 236 6.23 23.96 -1.65
CA GLY A 236 6.67 24.47 -2.95
C GLY A 236 6.25 23.56 -4.11
N LEU A 237 6.38 22.24 -3.96
CA LEU A 237 5.94 21.27 -4.96
C LEU A 237 4.41 21.20 -5.03
N GLU A 238 3.70 21.25 -3.91
CA GLU A 238 2.24 21.26 -3.88
C GLU A 238 1.68 22.49 -4.61
N THR A 239 2.25 23.67 -4.34
CA THR A 239 1.92 24.90 -5.06
C THR A 239 2.23 24.80 -6.56
N MET A 240 3.37 24.17 -6.94
CA MET A 240 3.76 24.02 -8.34
C MET A 240 2.75 23.18 -9.14
N VAL A 241 2.25 22.09 -8.56
CA VAL A 241 1.32 21.18 -9.24
C VAL A 241 -0.16 21.48 -8.97
N GLY A 242 -0.47 22.56 -8.24
CA GLY A 242 -1.84 22.94 -7.87
C GLY A 242 -2.53 21.96 -6.90
N ALA A 243 -1.76 21.27 -6.07
CA ALA A 243 -2.27 20.28 -5.13
C ALA A 243 -2.64 20.88 -3.76
N SER A 244 -3.55 20.21 -3.06
CA SER A 244 -3.92 20.55 -1.67
C SER A 244 -2.87 20.05 -0.67
N ALA A 245 -2.74 20.72 0.48
CA ALA A 245 -1.83 20.30 1.55
C ALA A 245 -1.97 18.81 1.94
N GLY A 246 -0.82 18.13 2.09
CA GLY A 246 -0.73 16.69 2.35
C GLY A 246 -0.96 15.82 1.11
N SER A 247 -0.75 16.37 -0.10
CA SER A 247 -0.74 15.60 -1.35
C SER A 247 0.65 15.14 -1.76
N ILE A 248 1.69 15.81 -1.26
CA ILE A 248 3.09 15.44 -1.40
C ILE A 248 3.66 15.30 0.02
N THR A 249 4.58 14.37 0.24
CA THR A 249 5.42 14.37 1.44
C THR A 249 6.89 14.34 1.08
N VAL A 250 7.69 15.17 1.74
CA VAL A 250 9.15 15.23 1.58
C VAL A 250 9.80 14.79 2.90
N THR A 251 10.41 13.61 2.89
CA THR A 251 10.87 12.93 4.12
C THR A 251 12.32 12.45 4.00
N THR A 252 12.98 12.27 5.15
CA THR A 252 14.28 11.63 5.29
C THR A 252 14.44 11.19 6.76
N THR A 253 15.51 10.48 7.13
CA THR A 253 15.63 9.85 8.45
C THR A 253 15.88 10.83 9.59
N SER A 254 16.68 11.89 9.40
CA SER A 254 16.92 12.94 10.42
C SER A 254 17.38 14.30 9.88
N GLN A 255 17.67 14.41 8.59
CA GLN A 255 18.14 15.62 7.91
C GLN A 255 16.99 16.63 7.67
N ALA A 256 17.15 17.89 8.07
CA ALA A 256 16.09 18.91 7.96
C ALA A 256 16.06 19.67 6.62
N PHE A 257 17.14 19.58 5.84
CA PHE A 257 17.39 20.37 4.63
C PHE A 257 17.61 19.48 3.41
N MET A 258 17.50 20.02 2.20
CA MET A 258 17.66 19.24 0.97
C MET A 258 19.06 18.63 0.78
N CYS A 259 20.12 19.41 0.96
CA CYS A 259 21.51 18.96 0.91
C CYS A 259 22.21 19.14 2.26
N VAL A 260 23.22 18.32 2.49
CA VAL A 260 24.16 18.46 3.62
C VAL A 260 25.61 18.53 3.11
N ALA A 261 26.52 19.00 3.95
CA ALA A 261 27.93 19.08 3.61
C ALA A 261 28.52 17.68 3.33
N VAL A 262 29.47 17.58 2.40
CA VAL A 262 30.08 16.29 1.97
C VAL A 262 30.76 15.54 3.14
N ALA A 263 31.19 16.26 4.18
CA ALA A 263 31.76 15.67 5.40
C ALA A 263 30.74 14.90 6.27
N THR A 264 29.44 15.05 6.01
CA THR A 264 28.36 14.26 6.62
C THR A 264 27.71 13.37 5.56
N PRO A 265 27.46 12.08 5.82
CA PRO A 265 26.84 11.20 4.84
C PRO A 265 25.42 11.71 4.50
N PRO A 266 25.13 12.04 3.23
CA PRO A 266 23.85 12.61 2.85
C PRO A 266 22.76 11.53 2.94
N GLN A 267 21.65 11.88 3.59
CA GLN A 267 20.53 10.94 3.74
C GLN A 267 19.65 10.95 2.48
N VAL A 268 18.88 9.88 2.28
CA VAL A 268 17.96 9.77 1.15
C VAL A 268 16.72 10.62 1.42
N VAL A 269 16.63 11.77 0.75
CA VAL A 269 15.41 12.55 0.62
C VAL A 269 14.43 11.78 -0.26
N THR A 270 13.24 11.53 0.26
CA THR A 270 12.17 10.75 -0.38
C THR A 270 10.94 11.62 -0.53
N ILE A 271 10.59 11.90 -1.79
CA ILE A 271 9.41 12.67 -2.20
C ILE A 271 8.34 11.68 -2.66
N THR A 272 7.22 11.62 -1.95
CA THR A 272 6.10 10.74 -2.32
C THR A 272 4.91 11.56 -2.80
N PHE A 273 4.40 11.22 -3.98
CA PHE A 273 3.21 11.85 -4.56
C PHE A 273 1.96 11.01 -4.24
N HIS A 274 1.13 11.48 -3.32
CA HIS A 274 0.02 10.69 -2.74
C HIS A 274 -1.30 10.78 -3.51
N ARG A 275 -1.54 11.83 -4.29
CA ARG A 275 -2.80 12.07 -5.01
C ARG A 275 -2.57 12.16 -6.52
N THR A 276 -3.61 11.83 -7.30
CA THR A 276 -3.85 12.23 -8.72
C THR A 276 -2.76 12.01 -9.78
N TYR A 277 -1.62 11.43 -9.42
CA TYR A 277 -0.36 11.65 -10.14
C TYR A 277 0.55 10.40 -10.14
N GLY A 278 0.07 9.26 -10.65
CA GLY A 278 1.00 8.20 -11.06
C GLY A 278 1.58 8.53 -12.44
N ALA A 279 2.83 8.18 -12.72
CA ALA A 279 3.54 8.45 -13.97
C ALA A 279 3.70 9.96 -14.27
N LEU A 280 4.28 10.70 -13.31
CA LEU A 280 4.59 12.13 -13.46
C LEU A 280 5.84 12.41 -14.29
N GLY A 281 6.69 11.40 -14.49
CA GLY A 281 8.03 11.62 -15.02
C GLY A 281 8.85 12.53 -14.10
N SER A 282 8.73 12.32 -12.79
CA SER A 282 9.44 13.13 -11.81
C SER A 282 10.95 12.91 -11.87
N ALA A 283 11.70 13.99 -11.74
CA ALA A 283 13.16 13.99 -11.85
C ALA A 283 13.76 15.08 -10.95
N VAL A 284 15.05 14.94 -10.65
CA VAL A 284 15.82 15.90 -9.85
C VAL A 284 17.18 16.14 -10.49
N THR A 285 17.62 17.39 -10.51
CA THR A 285 18.95 17.80 -10.97
C THR A 285 19.55 18.83 -10.01
N GLY A 286 20.86 18.73 -9.76
CA GLY A 286 21.62 19.69 -8.96
C GLY A 286 22.53 20.54 -9.85
N THR A 287 22.68 21.82 -9.51
CA THR A 287 23.62 22.74 -10.19
C THR A 287 24.33 23.63 -9.19
N GLY A 288 25.45 24.26 -9.59
CA GLY A 288 26.13 25.26 -8.77
C GLY A 288 26.78 24.77 -7.47
N GLY A 289 27.05 23.46 -7.35
CA GLY A 289 27.67 22.84 -6.17
C GLY A 289 26.83 21.78 -5.46
N ALA A 290 25.55 21.65 -5.80
CA ALA A 290 24.69 20.56 -5.32
C ALA A 290 24.93 19.28 -6.14
N VAL A 291 25.45 18.23 -5.49
CA VAL A 291 25.67 16.91 -6.09
C VAL A 291 24.51 15.99 -5.72
N ILE A 292 23.74 15.57 -6.73
CA ILE A 292 22.60 14.66 -6.59
C ILE A 292 23.02 13.24 -6.97
N THR A 293 22.76 12.28 -6.09
CA THR A 293 22.87 10.86 -6.38
C THR A 293 21.47 10.25 -6.31
N ALA A 294 21.00 9.68 -7.42
CA ALA A 294 19.69 9.04 -7.49
C ALA A 294 19.62 7.82 -6.54
N SER A 295 18.56 7.73 -5.74
CA SER A 295 18.33 6.55 -4.89
C SER A 295 17.58 5.49 -5.68
N PRO A 296 17.98 4.21 -5.58
CA PRO A 296 17.25 3.09 -6.17
C PRO A 296 15.85 2.84 -5.57
N THR A 297 15.52 3.48 -4.44
CA THR A 297 14.17 3.45 -3.87
C THR A 297 13.18 4.30 -4.67
N SER A 298 13.66 5.09 -5.65
CA SER A 298 12.81 5.77 -6.63
C SER A 298 11.95 4.77 -7.38
N THR A 299 10.65 5.05 -7.43
CA THR A 299 9.65 4.21 -8.08
C THR A 299 8.79 5.06 -8.99
N ALA A 300 8.90 4.86 -10.30
CA ALA A 300 7.99 5.49 -11.26
C ALA A 300 6.54 5.11 -10.92
N GLY A 301 5.66 6.11 -10.87
CA GLY A 301 4.25 5.87 -10.66
C GLY A 301 3.65 5.13 -11.85
N ILE A 302 2.53 4.46 -11.60
CA ILE A 302 1.71 3.86 -12.66
C ILE A 302 0.35 4.52 -12.56
N TYR A 303 -0.11 5.09 -13.66
CA TYR A 303 -1.48 5.55 -13.81
C TYR A 303 -1.94 5.19 -15.21
N VAL A 304 -2.72 4.12 -15.31
CA VAL A 304 -3.40 3.80 -16.57
C VAL A 304 -4.54 4.79 -16.71
N THR A 305 -4.42 5.72 -17.66
CA THR A 305 -5.39 6.80 -17.92
C THR A 305 -6.72 6.24 -18.42
N SER A 306 -7.51 5.73 -17.49
CA SER A 306 -8.92 5.45 -17.70
C SER A 306 -9.68 6.72 -17.33
N THR A 307 -10.35 7.30 -18.32
CA THR A 307 -10.84 8.68 -18.34
C THR A 307 -12.14 8.81 -17.55
N ALA A 308 -12.16 8.67 -16.20
CA ALA A 308 -13.27 8.84 -15.20
C ALA A 308 -12.99 8.23 -13.80
N ALA A 309 -11.85 8.50 -13.18
CA ALA A 309 -11.76 8.25 -11.74
C ALA A 309 -12.64 9.27 -10.99
N MET A 310 -13.37 8.87 -9.95
CA MET A 310 -13.85 9.82 -8.95
C MET A 310 -12.62 10.48 -8.30
N SER A 311 -12.36 11.74 -8.63
CA SER A 311 -11.24 12.51 -8.09
C SER A 311 -11.62 13.16 -6.75
N GLY A 312 -10.60 13.48 -5.95
CA GLY A 312 -10.76 14.12 -4.63
C GLY A 312 -10.65 13.13 -3.46
N THR A 313 -11.00 13.62 -2.28
CA THR A 313 -10.96 12.86 -1.02
C THR A 313 -12.23 13.08 -0.21
N PHE A 314 -12.72 12.02 0.45
CA PHE A 314 -13.77 12.09 1.45
C PHE A 314 -13.20 11.90 2.87
N ARG A 315 -14.04 11.94 3.90
CA ARG A 315 -13.68 11.50 5.25
C ARG A 315 -14.79 10.63 5.81
N LEU A 316 -14.44 9.71 6.70
CA LEU A 316 -15.41 8.98 7.52
C LEU A 316 -15.36 9.51 8.94
N ALA A 317 -16.51 9.56 9.60
CA ALA A 317 -16.65 9.99 10.99
C ALA A 317 -17.32 8.88 11.81
N PHE A 318 -16.78 8.62 13.00
CA PHE A 318 -17.34 7.67 13.96
C PHE A 318 -17.10 8.18 15.39
N GLN A 319 -18.16 8.29 16.19
CA GLN A 319 -18.11 8.76 17.59
C GLN A 319 -17.32 10.08 17.80
N GLY A 320 -17.40 11.01 16.83
CA GLY A 320 -16.70 12.31 16.88
C GLY A 320 -15.25 12.28 16.39
N ALA A 321 -14.63 11.11 16.23
CA ALA A 321 -13.36 10.97 15.53
C ALA A 321 -13.58 10.98 14.00
N THR A 322 -12.66 11.59 13.25
CA THR A 322 -12.68 11.57 11.78
C THR A 322 -11.40 10.97 11.23
N THR A 323 -11.50 10.16 10.19
CA THR A 323 -10.33 9.66 9.45
C THR A 323 -9.54 10.82 8.82
N PRO A 324 -8.25 10.62 8.53
CA PRO A 324 -7.54 11.40 7.51
C PRO A 324 -8.30 11.41 6.17
N PRO A 325 -7.98 12.34 5.24
CA PRO A 325 -8.59 12.38 3.92
C PRO A 325 -8.41 11.08 3.13
N LEU A 326 -9.54 10.48 2.74
CA LEU A 326 -9.66 9.16 2.13
C LEU A 326 -9.85 9.27 0.61
N ASN A 327 -9.03 8.58 -0.18
CA ASN A 327 -9.12 8.51 -1.65
C ASN A 327 -10.13 7.42 -2.09
N SER A 328 -10.83 7.60 -3.21
CA SER A 328 -11.74 6.60 -3.80
C SER A 328 -11.07 5.25 -4.15
N GLN A 329 -9.73 5.18 -4.17
CA GLN A 329 -8.93 4.02 -4.60
C GLN A 329 -8.18 3.27 -3.48
N MET A 330 -8.35 3.62 -2.20
CA MET A 330 -7.58 2.96 -1.13
C MET A 330 -8.09 1.55 -0.81
N ALA A 331 -7.23 0.70 -0.27
CA ALA A 331 -7.57 -0.62 0.22
C ALA A 331 -8.07 -0.57 1.68
N ALA A 332 -8.71 -1.64 2.14
CA ALA A 332 -9.20 -1.74 3.52
C ALA A 332 -8.09 -1.61 4.59
N MET A 333 -6.82 -1.84 4.22
CA MET A 333 -5.67 -1.65 5.12
C MET A 333 -5.34 -0.17 5.39
N ASP A 334 -5.70 0.72 4.46
CA ASP A 334 -5.48 2.17 4.58
C ASP A 334 -6.52 2.85 5.49
N LEU A 335 -7.52 2.09 5.95
CA LEU A 335 -8.66 2.57 6.75
C LEU A 335 -8.46 2.33 8.26
N ARG A 336 -7.21 2.18 8.71
CA ARG A 336 -6.86 2.09 10.13
C ARG A 336 -6.81 3.49 10.74
N VAL A 337 -7.56 3.69 11.81
CA VAL A 337 -7.49 4.85 12.72
C VAL A 337 -6.49 4.53 13.82
#